data_AF-A0A8I6WTX8-F1
#
_entry.id   AF-A0A8I6WTX8-F1
#
_cell.length_a   1.000
_cell.length_b   1.000
_cell.length_c   1.000
_cell.angle_alpha   90.00
_cell.angle_beta   90.00
_cell.angle_gamma   90.00
#
_symmetry.space_group_name_H-M   'P 1'
#
loop_
_entity.id
_entity.type
_entity.pdbx_description
1 polymer ?
#
loop_
_entity_poly.entity_id
_entity_poly.type
_entity_poly.pdbx_seq_one_letter_code
_entity_poly.pdbx_strand_id
1 'polypeptide(L)'
;MLRMDDSEDEEEERNLGKPEGTKKGKLRVKMEGEASSLREKMEQMMKAREELTTKTLETKLLITEKKKEVKLAQVEAKHEEAKRKADLEERMIKLKEAKVWKELMMEEKEHMMMSKKDMDQEQLQWWKDYKEDIAERKRIFHGASSTLRGDTPMSGGGDGGVEDSTTGDNGGA
;
A
#
# COMPACT_ATOMS: atom_id res chain seq x y z
N MET A 1 -71.58 77.44 14.44
CA MET A 1 -71.20 78.30 13.30
C MET A 1 -70.43 79.47 13.89
N LEU A 2 -69.19 79.82 13.54
CA LEU A 2 -68.34 79.53 12.38
C LEU A 2 -66.91 79.15 12.80
N ARG A 3 -66.20 78.55 11.84
CA ARG A 3 -64.78 78.19 11.79
C ARG A 3 -63.87 79.43 11.83
N MET A 4 -62.72 79.29 12.49
CA MET A 4 -61.47 79.93 12.10
C MET A 4 -60.39 78.85 12.20
N ASP A 5 -60.09 78.32 11.01
CA ASP A 5 -58.93 77.50 10.68
C ASP A 5 -57.80 78.51 10.45
N ASP A 6 -56.96 78.70 11.46
CA ASP A 6 -55.78 79.55 11.36
C ASP A 6 -54.57 78.63 11.31
N SER A 7 -54.03 78.56 10.10
CA SER A 7 -52.81 77.87 9.70
C SER A 7 -51.62 78.31 10.57
N GLU A 8 -51.23 77.46 11.52
CA GLU A 8 -49.95 77.58 12.23
C GLU A 8 -48.99 76.49 11.75
N ASP A 9 -48.07 76.98 10.91
CA ASP A 9 -46.64 76.63 10.86
C ASP A 9 -46.27 75.20 10.43
N GLU A 10 -46.26 75.04 9.11
CA GLU A 10 -45.22 74.29 8.41
C GLU A 10 -43.82 74.81 8.83
N GLU A 11 -43.30 74.36 9.97
CA GLU A 11 -41.89 74.46 10.32
C GLU A 11 -41.30 73.09 10.68
N GLU A 12 -41.57 72.09 9.85
CA GLU A 12 -40.80 70.83 9.84
C GLU A 12 -39.49 70.95 9.02
N GLU A 13 -38.96 72.18 8.90
CA GLU A 13 -37.77 72.47 8.11
C GLU A 13 -36.63 73.06 8.97
N ARG A 14 -36.45 72.58 10.21
CA ARG A 14 -35.33 73.02 11.04
C ARG A 14 -34.61 71.87 11.72
N ASN A 15 -33.71 71.19 10.98
CA ASN A 15 -32.34 70.89 11.42
C ASN A 15 -31.55 70.12 10.33
N LEU A 16 -31.26 70.76 9.19
CA LEU A 16 -30.35 70.22 8.16
C LEU A 16 -28.91 70.76 8.26
N GLY A 17 -28.41 71.12 9.46
CA GLY A 17 -27.10 71.77 9.52
C GLY A 17 -26.41 71.95 10.87
N LYS A 18 -26.74 71.16 11.92
CA LYS A 18 -25.95 71.20 13.17
C LYS A 18 -25.02 70.00 13.24
N PRO A 19 -23.71 70.17 13.50
CA PRO A 19 -22.85 69.04 13.82
C PRO A 19 -23.40 68.43 15.11
N GLU A 20 -23.84 67.18 15.03
CA GLU A 20 -24.56 66.48 16.08
C GLU A 20 -23.67 66.28 17.32
N GLY A 21 -23.57 67.31 18.15
CA GLY A 21 -22.83 67.38 19.42
C GLY A 21 -23.66 66.93 20.62
N THR A 22 -24.70 66.14 20.40
CA THR A 22 -25.59 65.60 21.44
C THR A 22 -24.94 64.35 22.05
N LYS A 23 -25.06 64.16 23.38
CA LYS A 23 -24.55 62.95 24.11
C LYS A 23 -24.86 61.62 23.40
N LYS A 24 -25.95 61.57 22.64
CA LYS A 24 -26.41 60.44 21.82
C LYS A 24 -25.47 60.10 20.64
N GLY A 25 -24.91 61.10 19.93
CA GLY A 25 -23.99 60.90 18.82
C GLY A 25 -22.64 60.30 19.26
N LYS A 26 -22.07 60.82 20.36
CA LYS A 26 -20.87 60.23 21.00
C LYS A 26 -21.10 58.79 21.44
N LEU A 27 -22.28 58.46 21.95
CA LEU A 27 -22.64 57.11 22.36
C LEU A 27 -22.73 56.16 21.15
N ARG A 28 -23.31 56.62 20.03
CA ARG A 28 -23.37 55.86 18.77
C ARG A 28 -22.00 55.51 18.24
N VAL A 29 -21.10 56.49 18.14
CA VAL A 29 -19.71 56.27 17.67
C VAL A 29 -18.98 55.26 18.56
N LYS A 30 -19.17 55.32 19.88
CA LYS A 30 -18.57 54.35 20.81
C LYS A 30 -19.13 52.93 20.61
N MET A 31 -20.44 52.80 20.48
CA MET A 31 -21.08 51.50 20.20
C MET A 31 -20.66 50.93 18.85
N GLU A 32 -20.45 51.77 17.84
CA GLU A 32 -20.03 51.36 16.51
C GLU A 32 -18.57 50.89 16.48
N GLY A 33 -17.70 51.54 17.26
CA GLY A 33 -16.32 51.09 17.50
C GLY A 33 -16.25 49.77 18.26
N GLU A 34 -17.06 49.59 19.30
CA GLU A 34 -17.18 48.32 20.04
C GLU A 34 -17.74 47.20 19.14
N ALA A 35 -18.75 47.50 18.32
CA ALA A 35 -19.31 46.55 17.36
C ALA A 35 -18.29 46.15 16.28
N SER A 36 -17.49 47.09 15.77
CA SER A 36 -16.43 46.82 14.81
C SER A 36 -15.33 45.96 15.42
N SER A 37 -14.90 46.27 16.64
CA SER A 37 -13.91 45.47 17.38
C SER A 37 -14.38 44.04 17.65
N LEU A 38 -15.66 43.86 17.99
CA LEU A 38 -16.27 42.54 18.16
C LEU A 38 -16.31 41.74 16.85
N ARG A 39 -16.66 42.39 15.73
CA ARG A 39 -16.67 41.76 14.40
C ARG A 39 -15.27 41.31 13.99
N GLU A 40 -14.27 42.16 14.17
CA GLU A 40 -12.87 41.84 13.86
C GLU A 40 -12.37 40.64 14.69
N LYS A 41 -12.69 40.62 15.99
CA LYS A 41 -12.32 39.49 16.87
C LYS A 41 -12.99 38.18 16.46
N MET A 42 -14.26 38.22 16.03
CA MET A 42 -14.96 37.05 15.50
C MET A 42 -14.33 36.55 14.19
N GLU A 43 -13.94 37.46 13.30
CA GLU A 43 -13.28 37.11 12.04
C GLU A 43 -11.91 36.46 12.28
N GLN A 44 -11.09 37.03 13.18
CA GLN A 44 -9.81 36.44 13.56
C GLN A 44 -9.98 35.04 14.17
N MET A 45 -11.00 34.85 15.02
CA MET A 45 -11.30 33.55 15.63
C MET A 45 -11.74 32.52 14.58
N MET A 46 -12.58 32.91 13.61
CA MET A 46 -12.98 32.03 12.51
C MET A 46 -11.77 31.63 11.67
N LYS A 47 -10.93 32.59 11.26
CA LYS A 47 -9.70 32.32 10.50
C LYS A 47 -8.76 31.36 11.24
N ALA A 48 -8.51 31.59 12.52
CA ALA A 48 -7.67 30.72 13.33
C ALA A 48 -8.25 29.30 13.45
N ARG A 49 -9.58 29.16 13.56
CA ARG A 49 -10.25 27.87 13.63
C ARG A 49 -10.21 27.12 12.29
N GLU A 50 -10.40 27.83 11.18
CA GLU A 50 -10.28 27.29 9.83
C GLU A 50 -8.85 26.78 9.60
N GLU A 51 -7.85 27.60 9.89
CA GLU A 51 -6.43 27.23 9.73
C GLU A 51 -6.06 26.00 10.58
N LEU A 52 -6.50 25.95 11.83
CA LEU A 52 -6.27 24.79 12.70
C LEU A 52 -6.95 23.52 12.15
N THR A 53 -8.17 23.65 11.61
CA THR A 53 -8.91 22.53 11.03
C THR A 53 -8.20 22.01 9.78
N THR A 54 -7.76 22.90 8.90
CA THR A 54 -7.00 22.56 7.68
C THR A 54 -5.71 21.85 8.03
N LYS A 55 -4.87 22.40 8.91
CA LYS A 55 -3.62 21.77 9.36
C LYS A 55 -3.87 20.39 9.97
N THR A 56 -4.95 20.24 10.73
CA THR A 56 -5.32 18.94 11.33
C THR A 56 -5.68 17.91 10.26
N LEU A 57 -6.43 18.31 9.23
CA LEU A 57 -6.81 17.42 8.13
C LEU A 57 -5.59 17.03 7.28
N GLU A 58 -4.73 17.99 6.93
CA GLU A 58 -3.48 17.73 6.21
C GLU A 58 -2.58 16.76 6.98
N THR A 59 -2.42 16.97 8.29
CA THR A 59 -1.63 16.07 9.14
C THR A 59 -2.23 14.67 9.18
N LYS A 60 -3.57 14.54 9.28
CA LYS A 60 -4.25 13.24 9.22
C LYS A 60 -3.99 12.53 7.90
N LEU A 61 -4.09 13.24 6.77
CA LEU A 61 -3.81 12.68 5.45
C LEU A 61 -2.37 12.19 5.36
N LEU A 62 -1.40 13.01 5.76
CA LEU A 62 0.02 12.65 5.76
C LEU A 62 0.32 11.43 6.64
N ILE A 63 -0.30 11.33 7.82
CA ILE A 63 -0.18 10.14 8.68
C ILE A 63 -0.74 8.89 7.98
N THR A 64 -1.88 9.00 7.31
CA THR A 64 -2.48 7.85 6.61
C THR A 64 -1.65 7.41 5.41
N GLU A 65 -1.09 8.35 4.66
CA GLU A 65 -0.19 8.07 3.54
C GLU A 65 1.09 7.38 4.01
N LYS A 66 1.76 7.94 5.03
CA LYS A 66 2.96 7.33 5.62
C LYS A 66 2.70 5.93 6.15
N LYS A 67 1.53 5.68 6.75
CA LYS A 67 1.12 4.33 7.19
C LYS A 67 0.96 3.36 6.02
N LYS A 68 0.46 3.81 4.86
CA LYS A 68 0.35 2.98 3.66
C LYS A 68 1.73 2.68 3.08
N GLU A 69 2.60 3.68 2.98
CA GLU A 69 3.98 3.52 2.51
C GLU A 69 4.75 2.50 3.36
N VAL A 70 4.67 2.59 4.69
CA VAL A 70 5.33 1.65 5.60
C VAL A 70 4.82 0.22 5.42
N LYS A 71 3.51 0.04 5.25
CA LYS A 71 2.92 -1.29 4.99
C LYS A 71 3.41 -1.86 3.66
N LEU A 72 3.45 -1.04 2.62
CA LEU A 72 3.93 -1.46 1.30
C LEU A 72 5.41 -1.87 1.36
N ALA A 73 6.26 -1.03 1.97
CA ALA A 73 7.68 -1.32 2.16
C ALA A 73 7.90 -2.61 2.97
N GLN A 74 7.08 -2.87 3.99
CA GLN A 74 7.18 -4.10 4.78
C GLN A 74 6.82 -5.35 3.95
N VAL A 75 5.82 -5.25 3.07
CA VAL A 75 5.45 -6.36 2.17
C VAL A 75 6.55 -6.60 1.15
N GLU A 76 7.07 -5.53 0.55
CA GLU A 76 8.16 -5.62 -0.44
C GLU A 76 9.44 -6.20 0.17
N ALA A 77 9.82 -5.77 1.38
CA ALA A 77 10.96 -6.31 2.10
C ALA A 77 10.83 -7.81 2.35
N LYS A 78 9.66 -8.29 2.78
CA LYS A 78 9.39 -9.72 2.98
C LYS A 78 9.46 -10.51 1.68
N HIS A 79 8.92 -9.96 0.60
CA HIS A 79 8.98 -10.59 -0.72
C HIS A 79 10.42 -10.69 -1.22
N GLU A 80 11.22 -9.63 -1.06
CA GLU A 80 12.61 -9.65 -1.50
C GLU A 80 13.49 -10.57 -0.63
N GLU A 81 13.24 -10.65 0.67
CA GLU A 81 13.89 -11.64 1.55
C GLU A 81 13.55 -13.08 1.14
N ALA A 82 12.28 -13.36 0.86
CA ALA A 82 11.85 -14.68 0.38
C ALA A 82 12.52 -15.05 -0.95
N LYS A 83 12.62 -14.09 -1.89
CA LYS A 83 13.34 -14.27 -3.15
C LYS A 83 14.82 -14.57 -2.94
N ARG A 84 15.51 -13.77 -2.11
CA ARG A 84 16.93 -13.99 -1.78
C ARG A 84 17.16 -15.36 -1.16
N LYS A 85 16.26 -15.81 -0.29
CA LYS A 85 16.34 -17.14 0.34
C LYS A 85 16.18 -18.25 -0.69
N ALA A 86 15.17 -18.16 -1.56
CA ALA A 86 14.94 -19.12 -2.63
C ALA A 86 16.14 -19.20 -3.59
N ASP A 87 16.71 -18.05 -3.97
CA ASP A 87 17.91 -17.99 -4.83
C ASP A 87 19.13 -18.67 -4.19
N LEU A 88 19.32 -18.50 -2.88
CA LEU A 88 20.40 -19.17 -2.15
C LEU A 88 20.18 -20.68 -2.05
N GLU A 89 18.95 -21.12 -1.79
CA GLU A 89 18.60 -22.55 -1.76
C GLU A 89 18.81 -23.20 -3.14
N GLU A 90 18.39 -22.54 -4.22
CA GLU A 90 18.62 -23.03 -5.59
C GLU A 90 20.12 -23.12 -5.92
N ARG A 91 20.92 -22.12 -5.53
CA ARG A 91 22.39 -22.15 -5.68
C ARG A 91 23.02 -23.30 -4.90
N MET A 92 22.55 -23.54 -3.68
CA MET A 92 23.05 -24.65 -2.84
C MET A 92 22.69 -26.01 -3.43
N ILE A 93 21.48 -26.17 -4.00
CA ILE A 93 21.07 -27.38 -4.70
C ILE A 93 21.96 -27.59 -5.92
N LYS A 94 22.13 -26.59 -6.78
CA LYS A 94 23.00 -26.66 -7.97
C LYS A 94 24.44 -27.02 -7.61
N LEU A 95 24.97 -26.49 -6.51
CA LEU A 95 26.32 -26.82 -6.05
C LEU A 95 26.43 -28.28 -5.61
N LYS A 96 25.45 -28.78 -4.83
CA LYS A 96 25.40 -30.19 -4.41
C LYS A 96 25.25 -31.10 -5.63
N GLU A 97 24.36 -30.76 -6.55
CA GLU A 97 24.17 -31.46 -7.81
C GLU A 97 25.47 -31.51 -8.62
N ALA A 98 26.13 -30.37 -8.85
CA ALA A 98 27.39 -30.31 -9.58
C ALA A 98 28.50 -31.14 -8.91
N LYS A 99 28.53 -31.18 -7.57
CA LYS A 99 29.48 -32.01 -6.82
C LYS A 99 29.22 -33.51 -7.04
N VAL A 100 27.98 -33.96 -6.87
CA VAL A 100 27.58 -35.36 -7.10
C VAL A 100 27.84 -35.76 -8.55
N TRP A 101 27.50 -34.88 -9.49
CA TRP A 101 27.77 -35.11 -10.92
C TRP A 101 29.26 -35.28 -11.20
N LYS A 102 30.11 -34.42 -10.62
CA LYS A 102 31.56 -34.52 -10.76
C LYS A 102 32.10 -35.82 -10.17
N GLU A 103 31.61 -36.26 -9.01
CA GLU A 103 31.98 -37.53 -8.38
C GLU A 103 31.61 -38.72 -9.28
N LEU A 104 30.39 -38.76 -9.82
CA LEU A 104 29.96 -39.80 -10.78
C LEU A 104 30.82 -39.84 -12.04
N MET A 105 31.24 -38.69 -12.56
CA MET A 105 32.13 -38.62 -13.73
C MET A 105 33.54 -39.13 -13.42
N MET A 106 34.05 -38.90 -12.20
CA MET A 106 35.34 -39.43 -11.77
C MET A 106 35.27 -40.94 -11.56
N GLU A 107 34.22 -41.43 -10.89
CA GLU A 107 33.97 -42.86 -10.66
C GLU A 107 33.90 -43.64 -12.00
N GLU A 108 33.17 -43.11 -12.98
CA GLU A 108 33.11 -43.69 -14.32
C GLU A 108 34.49 -43.72 -15.00
N LYS A 109 35.24 -42.62 -14.90
CA LYS A 109 36.57 -42.51 -15.50
C LYS A 109 37.52 -43.54 -14.88
N GLU A 110 37.53 -43.69 -13.56
CA GLU A 110 38.33 -44.68 -12.85
C GLU A 110 37.97 -46.10 -13.29
N HIS A 111 36.67 -46.40 -13.34
CA HIS A 111 36.18 -47.70 -13.77
C HIS A 111 36.55 -48.03 -15.23
N MET A 112 36.53 -47.04 -16.13
CA MET A 112 36.97 -47.21 -17.52
C MET A 112 38.49 -47.37 -17.68
N MET A 113 39.29 -46.82 -16.75
CA MET A 113 40.76 -46.94 -16.79
C MET A 113 41.26 -48.31 -16.28
N MET A 114 40.40 -49.13 -15.69
CA MET A 114 40.77 -50.48 -15.27
C MET A 114 41.08 -51.38 -16.48
N SER A 115 42.24 -52.04 -16.46
CA SER A 115 42.65 -52.99 -17.50
C SER A 115 41.79 -54.25 -17.46
N LYS A 116 41.19 -54.60 -18.60
CA LYS A 116 40.37 -55.81 -18.76
C LYS A 116 41.15 -57.06 -19.13
N LYS A 117 42.45 -56.92 -19.42
CA LYS A 117 43.25 -57.99 -20.05
C LYS A 117 43.42 -59.21 -19.14
N ASP A 118 43.41 -58.98 -17.83
CA ASP A 118 43.66 -60.00 -16.81
C ASP A 118 42.39 -60.29 -15.97
N MET A 119 41.22 -59.80 -16.41
CA MET A 119 39.96 -60.03 -15.71
C MET A 119 39.38 -61.40 -16.06
N ASP A 120 38.96 -62.15 -15.06
CA ASP A 120 38.18 -63.38 -15.25
C ASP A 120 36.73 -63.08 -15.68
N GLN A 121 35.94 -64.15 -15.91
CA GLN A 121 34.58 -64.03 -16.42
C GLN A 121 33.61 -63.36 -15.43
N GLU A 122 33.80 -63.57 -14.12
CA GLU A 122 32.99 -62.94 -13.08
C GLU A 122 33.36 -61.46 -12.94
N GLN A 123 34.65 -61.14 -12.99
CA GLN A 123 35.17 -59.78 -12.97
C GLN A 123 34.74 -58.98 -14.21
N LEU A 124 34.71 -59.60 -15.38
CA LEU A 124 34.19 -58.99 -16.61
C LEU A 124 32.68 -58.72 -16.54
N GLN A 125 31.92 -59.59 -15.88
CA GLN A 125 30.49 -59.40 -15.67
C GLN A 125 30.24 -58.26 -14.69
N TRP A 126 30.93 -58.26 -13.54
CA TRP A 126 30.89 -57.16 -12.58
C TRP A 126 31.26 -55.81 -13.22
N TRP A 127 32.29 -55.78 -14.07
CA TRP A 127 32.68 -54.56 -14.80
C TRP A 127 31.54 -54.06 -15.71
N LYS A 128 30.82 -54.95 -16.40
CA LYS A 128 29.68 -54.54 -17.24
C LYS A 128 28.51 -54.03 -16.39
N ASP A 129 28.17 -54.76 -15.34
CA ASP A 129 27.04 -54.43 -14.46
C ASP A 129 27.29 -53.10 -13.75
N TYR A 130 28.52 -52.86 -13.28
CA TYR A 130 28.89 -51.60 -12.64
C TYR A 130 28.90 -50.41 -13.61
N LYS A 131 29.29 -50.64 -14.87
CA LYS A 131 29.15 -49.60 -15.91
C LYS A 131 27.68 -49.25 -16.17
N GLU A 132 26.80 -50.24 -16.19
CA GLU A 132 25.37 -50.04 -16.36
C GLU A 132 24.75 -49.31 -15.16
N ASP A 133 25.13 -49.68 -13.95
CA ASP A 133 24.75 -49.00 -12.70
C ASP A 133 25.17 -47.52 -12.69
N ILE A 134 26.40 -47.19 -13.11
CA ILE A 134 26.82 -45.79 -13.26
C ILE A 134 25.93 -45.05 -14.27
N ALA A 135 25.64 -45.66 -15.42
CA ALA A 135 24.78 -45.05 -16.43
C ALA A 135 23.35 -44.82 -15.92
N GLU A 136 22.82 -45.75 -15.12
CA GLU A 136 21.52 -45.63 -14.48
C GLU A 136 21.50 -44.54 -13.41
N ARG A 137 22.49 -44.49 -12.52
CA ARG A 137 22.64 -43.41 -11.53
C ARG A 137 22.70 -42.03 -12.18
N LYS A 138 23.42 -41.90 -13.30
CA LYS A 138 23.46 -40.66 -14.10
C LYS A 138 22.10 -40.31 -14.73
N ARG A 139 21.35 -41.30 -15.21
CA ARG A 139 20.01 -41.13 -15.78
C ARG A 139 19.03 -40.61 -14.71
N ILE A 140 19.02 -41.25 -13.54
CA ILE A 140 18.17 -40.88 -12.41
C ILE A 140 18.52 -39.47 -11.93
N PHE A 141 19.81 -39.15 -11.79
CA PHE A 141 20.28 -37.85 -11.36
C PHE A 141 19.80 -36.71 -12.29
N HIS A 142 19.89 -36.89 -13.62
CA HIS A 142 19.35 -35.93 -14.58
C HIS A 142 17.82 -35.84 -14.56
N GLY A 143 17.14 -36.97 -14.39
CA GLY A 143 15.67 -37.00 -14.28
C GLY A 143 15.15 -36.31 -13.02
N ALA A 144 15.82 -36.50 -11.88
CA ALA A 144 15.45 -35.90 -10.59
C ALA A 144 15.76 -34.40 -10.51
N SER A 145 16.81 -33.94 -11.20
CA SER A 145 17.11 -32.50 -11.31
C SER A 145 15.99 -31.72 -12.06
N SER A 146 15.21 -32.41 -12.91
CA SER A 146 14.04 -31.83 -13.57
C SER A 146 12.82 -31.66 -12.64
N THR A 147 12.65 -32.51 -11.62
CA THR A 147 11.48 -32.50 -10.72
C THR A 147 11.67 -31.61 -9.49
N LEU A 148 12.90 -31.27 -9.13
CA LEU A 148 13.21 -30.35 -8.04
C LEU A 148 13.04 -28.87 -8.43
N ARG A 149 12.85 -28.59 -9.74
CA ARG A 149 12.61 -27.26 -10.30
C ARG A 149 11.10 -26.93 -10.31
N GLY A 150 10.50 -26.87 -9.12
CA GLY A 150 9.33 -26.03 -8.84
C GLY A 150 7.97 -26.49 -9.35
N ASP A 151 7.38 -27.52 -8.72
CA ASP A 151 5.93 -27.55 -8.51
C ASP A 151 5.62 -26.91 -7.15
N THR A 152 5.70 -25.58 -7.10
CA THR A 152 5.01 -24.82 -6.05
C THR A 152 3.67 -24.40 -6.64
N PRO A 153 2.53 -24.97 -6.21
CA PRO A 153 1.25 -24.41 -6.57
C PRO A 153 1.11 -23.09 -5.80
N MET A 154 1.56 -21.98 -6.38
CA MET A 154 0.98 -20.68 -6.09
C MET A 154 -0.43 -20.67 -6.69
N SER A 155 -1.31 -21.50 -6.12
CA SER A 155 -2.74 -21.49 -6.42
C SER A 155 -3.31 -20.25 -5.74
N GLY A 156 -3.95 -19.42 -6.56
CA GLY A 156 -4.33 -18.04 -6.26
C GLY A 156 -5.00 -17.86 -4.91
N GLY A 157 -4.69 -16.73 -4.28
CA GLY A 157 -5.51 -16.19 -3.20
C GLY A 157 -6.95 -16.16 -3.68
N GLY A 158 -7.80 -16.94 -3.00
CA GLY A 158 -9.22 -16.99 -3.26
C GLY A 158 -9.79 -15.58 -3.14
N ASP A 159 -10.35 -15.11 -4.25
CA ASP A 159 -11.23 -13.94 -4.26
C ASP A 159 -12.48 -14.34 -3.47
N GLY A 160 -12.53 -13.87 -2.22
CA GLY A 160 -13.66 -14.01 -1.34
C GLY A 160 -14.59 -12.82 -1.48
N GLY A 161 -15.87 -13.11 -1.71
CA GLY A 161 -16.99 -12.18 -1.59
C GLY A 161 -17.31 -11.47 -2.91
N VAL A 162 -18.56 -11.33 -3.33
CA VAL A 162 -19.82 -11.25 -2.59
C VAL A 162 -20.92 -11.43 -3.64
N GLU A 163 -21.75 -12.46 -3.52
CA GLU A 163 -23.03 -12.49 -4.22
C GLU A 163 -24.03 -11.72 -3.36
N ASP A 164 -24.27 -10.49 -3.79
CA ASP A 164 -25.24 -9.56 -3.23
C ASP A 164 -26.64 -10.17 -3.35
N SER A 165 -27.22 -10.45 -2.19
CA SER A 165 -28.62 -10.80 -2.06
C SER A 165 -29.46 -9.53 -2.22
N THR A 166 -29.86 -9.22 -3.45
CA THR A 166 -30.99 -8.30 -3.69
C THR A 166 -32.26 -9.07 -4.00
N THR A 167 -33.00 -9.26 -2.92
CA THR A 167 -34.46 -9.33 -2.80
C THR A 167 -35.29 -8.91 -4.03
N GLY A 168 -36.14 -9.83 -4.50
CA GLY A 168 -37.56 -9.59 -4.80
C GLY A 168 -37.95 -9.07 -6.19
N ASP A 169 -38.65 -9.90 -6.98
CA ASP A 169 -40.00 -9.57 -7.47
C ASP A 169 -40.77 -10.83 -7.93
N ASN A 170 -42.09 -10.73 -7.87
CA ASN A 170 -43.15 -11.74 -7.91
C ASN A 170 -43.52 -12.32 -9.31
N GLY A 171 -44.19 -13.48 -9.25
CA GLY A 171 -45.27 -13.90 -10.16
C GLY A 171 -44.81 -14.75 -11.36
N GLY A 172 -45.26 -15.99 -11.59
CA GLY A 172 -46.58 -16.56 -11.34
C GLY A 172 -47.40 -16.55 -12.64
N ALA A 173 -47.20 -17.56 -13.49
CA ALA A 173 -48.11 -17.99 -14.57
C ALA A 173 -47.83 -19.45 -14.91
#